data_AF-A0A177BT61-F1
#
_entry.id   AF-A0A177BT61-F1
#
_cell.length_a   1.000
_cell.length_b   1.000
_cell.length_c   1.000
_cell.angle_alpha   90.00
_cell.angle_beta   90.00
_cell.angle_gamma   90.00
#
_symmetry.space_group_name_H-M   'P 1'
#
loop_
_entity.id
_entity.type
_entity.pdbx_description
1 polymer ?
#
loop_
_entity_poly.entity_id
_entity_poly.type
_entity_poly.pdbx_seq_one_letter_code
_entity_poly.pdbx_strand_id
1 'polypeptide(L)'
;WDHLETLVVDVGGGSGNLARILTSSTNHISSFVQDHAHVIAHGAGMVPAELQSRIEFQAHDFLERQPTTGVDVFVFARIFLNWSDKYCVQILRALDPAMKTGARC
;
A
#
# COMPACT_ATOMS: atom_id res chain seq x y z
N TRP A 1 18.19 -5.23 9.13
CA TRP A 1 16.90 -4.53 8.98
C TRP A 1 16.47 -3.94 10.32
N ASP A 2 17.36 -3.23 11.03
CA ASP A 2 17.22 -3.10 12.50
C ASP A 2 17.11 -1.69 13.08
N HIS A 3 16.84 -0.66 12.27
CA HIS A 3 16.49 0.66 12.81
C HIS A 3 15.33 1.30 12.03
N LEU A 4 14.09 1.05 12.49
CA LEU A 4 12.88 1.86 12.27
C LEU A 4 12.49 2.16 10.80
N GLU A 5 12.45 1.14 9.94
CA GLU A 5 11.84 1.30 8.62
C GLU A 5 10.32 1.20 8.74
N THR A 6 9.60 2.29 8.45
CA THR A 6 8.14 2.32 8.46
C THR A 6 7.63 1.68 7.18
N LEU A 7 6.88 0.58 7.32
CA LEU A 7 6.26 -0.08 6.19
C LEU A 7 4.87 0.49 5.94
N VAL A 8 4.70 1.11 4.76
CA VAL A 8 3.43 1.67 4.30
C VAL A 8 2.82 0.78 3.23
N VAL A 9 1.52 0.51 3.32
CA VAL A 9 0.75 -0.12 2.23
C VAL A 9 -0.25 0.89 1.68
N ASP A 10 -0.09 1.27 0.41
CA ASP A 10 -1.04 2.10 -0.33
C ASP A 10 -2.08 1.21 -1.02
N VAL A 11 -3.27 1.12 -0.41
CA VAL A 11 -4.36 0.21 -0.85
C VAL A 11 -5.19 0.88 -1.93
N GLY A 12 -5.26 0.25 -3.11
CA GLY A 12 -5.81 0.87 -4.31
C GLY A 12 -4.93 2.01 -4.81
N GLY A 13 -3.60 1.87 -4.66
CA GLY A 13 -2.62 2.92 -4.91
C GLY A 13 -2.36 3.22 -6.40
N GLY A 14 -2.96 2.46 -7.31
CA GLY A 14 -2.87 2.69 -8.74
C GLY A 14 -1.44 2.65 -9.28
N SER A 15 -0.99 3.77 -9.84
CA SER A 15 0.36 3.94 -10.39
C SER A 15 1.44 4.20 -9.34
N GLY A 16 1.10 4.20 -8.04
CA GLY A 16 2.05 4.40 -6.95
C GLY A 16 2.51 5.85 -6.76
N ASN A 17 1.73 6.85 -7.19
CA ASN A 17 2.11 8.25 -7.06
C ASN A 17 2.30 8.67 -5.59
N LEU A 18 1.42 8.21 -4.69
CA LEU A 18 1.56 8.51 -3.26
C LEU A 18 2.79 7.82 -2.68
N ALA A 19 2.98 6.53 -2.96
CA ALA A 19 4.18 5.81 -2.53
C ALA A 19 5.47 6.53 -2.96
N ARG A 20 5.55 7.01 -4.21
CA ARG A 20 6.71 7.80 -4.68
C ARG A 20 6.92 9.08 -3.87
N ILE A 21 5.85 9.80 -3.52
CA ILE A 21 5.94 11.01 -2.70
C ILE A 21 6.42 10.67 -1.29
N LEU A 22 5.83 9.66 -0.64
CA LEU A 22 6.17 9.25 0.72
C LEU A 22 7.62 8.75 0.80
N THR A 23 7.99 7.81 -0.07
CA THR A 23 9.32 7.19 -0.09
C THR A 23 10.43 8.16 -0.52
N SER A 24 10.14 9.15 -1.37
CA SER A 24 11.14 10.17 -1.74
C SER A 24 11.35 11.23 -0.65
N SER A 25 10.35 11.46 0.22
CA SER A 25 10.42 12.46 1.28
C SER A 25 11.35 12.08 2.44
N THR A 26 11.57 10.78 2.68
CA THR A 26 12.45 10.28 3.76
C THR A 26 13.12 8.96 3.37
N ASN A 27 14.26 8.65 3.97
CA ASN A 27 14.96 7.37 3.76
C ASN A 27 14.46 6.24 4.68
N HIS A 28 13.44 6.48 5.50
CA HIS A 28 12.95 5.54 6.51
C HIS A 28 11.61 4.89 6.15
N ILE A 29 11.04 5.23 5.00
CA ILE A 29 9.80 4.65 4.50
C ILE A 29 10.10 3.69 3.37
N SER A 30 9.48 2.51 3.45
CA SER A 30 9.29 1.58 2.35
C SER A 30 7.80 1.41 2.09
N SER A 31 7.43 1.17 0.83
CA SER A 31 6.03 1.19 0.40
C SER A 31 5.68 0.00 -0.48
N PHE A 32 4.57 -0.66 -0.15
CA PHE A 32 3.86 -1.54 -1.05
C PHE A 32 2.71 -0.78 -1.69
N VAL A 33 2.64 -0.81 -3.02
CA VAL A 33 1.48 -0.35 -3.78
C VAL A 33 0.65 -1.58 -4.13
N GLN A 34 -0.55 -1.66 -3.56
CA GLN A 34 -1.48 -2.76 -3.81
C GLN A 34 -2.64 -2.29 -4.67
N ASP A 35 -2.85 -2.97 -5.78
CA ASP A 35 -4.00 -2.77 -6.66
C ASP A 35 -4.23 -4.03 -7.49
N HIS A 36 -5.27 -4.07 -8.31
CA HIS A 36 -5.50 -5.17 -9.23
C HIS A 36 -4.34 -5.32 -10.22
N ALA A 37 -4.06 -6.55 -10.64
CA ALA A 37 -2.91 -6.88 -11.49
C ALA A 37 -2.80 -6.01 -12.75
N HIS A 38 -3.94 -5.73 -13.40
CA HIS A 38 -3.99 -4.91 -14.61
C HIS A 38 -3.64 -3.42 -14.37
N VAL A 39 -3.78 -2.93 -13.14
CA VAL A 39 -3.47 -1.55 -12.76
C VAL A 39 -1.98 -1.40 -12.44
N ILE A 40 -1.41 -2.31 -11.65
CA ILE A 40 -0.03 -2.19 -11.19
C ILE A 40 1.02 -2.44 -12.28
N ALA A 41 0.66 -3.15 -13.36
CA ALA A 41 1.56 -3.45 -14.47
C ALA A 41 2.15 -2.19 -15.13
N HIS A 42 1.41 -1.08 -15.08
CA HIS A 42 1.88 0.21 -15.61
C HIS A 42 2.68 1.02 -14.58
N GLY A 43 2.39 0.87 -13.29
CA GLY A 43 2.98 1.68 -12.22
C GLY A 43 4.46 1.38 -11.97
N ALA A 44 4.85 0.10 -11.97
CA ALA A 44 6.22 -0.31 -11.66
C ALA A 44 7.26 0.29 -12.63
N GLY A 45 6.93 0.43 -13.91
CA GLY A 45 7.80 1.03 -14.92
C GLY A 45 8.04 2.54 -14.76
N MET A 46 7.24 3.21 -13.91
CA MET A 46 7.36 4.65 -13.66
C MET A 46 8.12 4.99 -12.37
N VAL A 47 8.63 3.98 -11.65
CA VAL A 47 9.40 4.19 -10.42
C VAL A 47 10.83 4.62 -10.78
N PRO A 48 11.29 5.80 -10.29
CA PRO A 48 12.67 6.23 -10.44
C PRO A 48 13.64 5.20 -9.85
N ALA A 49 14.80 5.02 -10.49
CA ALA A 49 15.76 3.97 -10.12
C ALA A 49 16.18 4.02 -8.64
N GLU A 50 16.30 5.22 -8.08
CA GLU A 50 16.67 5.47 -6.68
C GLU A 50 15.59 5.05 -5.66
N LEU A 51 14.35 4.83 -6.11
CA LEU A 51 13.24 4.39 -5.24
C LEU A 51 12.87 2.91 -5.45
N GLN A 52 13.40 2.25 -6.48
CA GLN A 52 13.03 0.86 -6.83
C GLN A 52 13.30 -0.15 -5.71
N SER A 53 14.30 0.11 -4.85
CA SER A 53 14.60 -0.76 -3.70
C SER A 53 13.64 -0.59 -2.53
N ARG A 54 12.79 0.45 -2.54
CA ARG A 54 11.89 0.81 -1.42
C ARG A 54 10.42 0.93 -1.84
N ILE A 55 10.11 0.73 -3.11
CA ILE A 55 8.73 0.69 -3.63
C ILE A 55 8.54 -0.61 -4.39
N GLU A 56 7.61 -1.43 -3.90
CA GLU A 56 7.21 -2.67 -4.54
C GLU A 56 5.73 -2.62 -4.92
N PHE A 57 5.41 -3.17 -6.09
CA PHE A 57 4.03 -3.28 -6.56
C PHE A 57 3.56 -4.71 -6.36
N GLN A 58 2.42 -4.87 -5.71
CA GLN A 58 1.84 -6.18 -5.40
C GLN A 58 0.41 -6.27 -5.93
N ALA A 59 0.18 -7.23 -6.83
CA ALA A 59 -1.17 -7.49 -7.31
C ALA A 59 -1.99 -8.03 -6.15
N HIS A 60 -3.08 -7.35 -5.79
CA HIS A 60 -3.93 -7.77 -4.70
C HIS A 60 -5.37 -7.31 -4.91
N ASP A 61 -6.31 -8.21 -4.64
CA ASP A 61 -7.71 -7.85 -4.46
C ASP A 61 -7.92 -7.43 -3.01
N PHE A 62 -8.13 -6.13 -2.79
CA PHE A 62 -8.32 -5.54 -1.46
C PHE A 62 -9.65 -5.92 -0.78
N LEU A 63 -10.51 -6.69 -1.46
CA LEU A 63 -11.68 -7.33 -0.84
C LEU A 63 -11.33 -8.68 -0.18
N GLU A 64 -10.16 -9.24 -0.51
CA GLU A 64 -9.59 -10.45 0.07
C GLU A 64 -8.65 -10.13 1.22
N ARG A 65 -8.36 -11.13 2.06
CA ARG A 65 -7.47 -10.99 3.22
C ARG A 65 -6.14 -10.35 2.82
N GLN A 66 -5.74 -9.32 3.58
CA GLN A 66 -4.47 -8.62 3.39
C GLN A 66 -3.27 -9.59 3.50
N PRO A 67 -2.44 -9.75 2.44
CA PRO A 67 -1.32 -10.68 2.43
C PRO A 67 -0.09 -10.17 3.18
N THR A 68 0.08 -8.85 3.29
CA THR A 68 1.28 -8.22 3.83
C THR A 68 1.15 -8.03 5.33
N THR A 69 1.98 -8.72 6.10
CA THR A 69 2.03 -8.62 7.57
C THR A 69 3.10 -7.63 8.04
N GLY A 70 2.98 -7.15 9.28
CA GLY A 70 4.00 -6.27 9.88
C GLY A 70 3.92 -4.80 9.45
N VAL A 71 2.85 -4.44 8.74
CA VAL A 71 2.58 -3.09 8.22
C VAL A 71 2.38 -2.09 9.36
N ASP A 72 3.02 -0.94 9.25
CA ASP A 72 2.86 0.18 10.20
C ASP A 72 1.64 1.03 9.85
N VAL A 73 1.47 1.33 8.56
CA VAL A 73 0.44 2.24 8.07
C VAL A 73 -0.20 1.67 6.81
N PHE A 74 -1.53 1.55 6.81
CA PHE A 74 -2.33 1.41 5.60
C PHE A 74 -2.82 2.80 5.16
N VAL A 75 -2.74 3.12 3.87
CA VAL A 75 -3.24 4.40 3.35
C VAL A 75 -4.28 4.15 2.26
N PHE A 76 -5.36 4.92 2.31
CA PHE A 76 -6.51 4.84 1.40
C PHE A 76 -6.67 6.17 0.66
N ALA A 77 -5.77 6.47 -0.27
CA ALA A 77 -5.72 7.80 -0.89
C ALA A 77 -6.95 8.12 -1.76
N ARG A 78 -7.44 7.14 -2.51
CA ARG A 78 -8.54 7.34 -3.48
C ARG A 78 -9.53 6.19 -3.59
N ILE A 79 -9.24 5.04 -2.99
CA ILE A 79 -10.03 3.82 -3.20
C ILE A 79 -11.48 4.00 -2.75
N PHE A 80 -11.75 4.59 -1.58
CA PHE A 80 -13.13 4.72 -1.08
C PHE A 80 -14.05 5.63 -1.91
N LEU A 81 -13.49 6.43 -2.83
CA LEU A 81 -14.30 7.24 -3.76
C LEU A 81 -14.97 6.39 -4.85
N ASN A 82 -14.45 5.18 -5.10
CA ASN A 82 -14.91 4.31 -6.19
C ASN A 82 -15.91 3.23 -5.72
N TRP A 83 -16.11 3.09 -4.42
CA TRP A 83 -16.81 1.95 -3.83
C TRP A 83 -17.94 2.42 -2.91
N SER A 84 -19.03 1.63 -2.85
CA SER A 84 -20.10 1.87 -1.88
C SER A 84 -19.66 1.52 -0.47
N ASP A 85 -20.34 2.07 0.54
CA ASP A 85 -20.05 1.85 1.96
C ASP A 85 -19.91 0.37 2.32
N LYS A 86 -20.74 -0.50 1.73
CA LYS A 86 -20.66 -1.96 1.93
C LYS A 86 -19.27 -2.50 1.60
N TYR A 87 -18.71 -2.09 0.47
CA TYR A 87 -17.39 -2.53 0.03
C TYR A 87 -16.28 -1.83 0.82
N CYS A 88 -16.44 -0.55 1.17
CA CYS A 88 -15.50 0.15 2.04
C CYS A 88 -15.34 -0.58 3.39
N VAL A 89 -16.45 -1.01 4.01
CA VAL A 89 -16.43 -1.81 5.24
C VAL A 89 -15.73 -3.16 5.02
N GLN A 90 -15.95 -3.81 3.89
CA GLN A 90 -15.29 -5.07 3.56
C GLN A 90 -13.77 -4.90 3.42
N ILE A 91 -13.33 -3.85 2.70
CA ILE A 91 -11.90 -3.51 2.54
C ILE A 91 -11.25 -3.31 3.90
N LEU A 92 -11.86 -2.51 4.77
CA LEU A 92 -11.33 -2.27 6.12
C LEU A 92 -11.23 -3.55 6.95
N ARG A 93 -12.24 -4.44 6.86
CA ARG A 93 -12.22 -5.74 7.55
C ARG A 93 -11.15 -6.68 7.03
N ALA A 94 -10.80 -6.60 5.75
CA ALA A 94 -9.76 -7.42 5.16
C ALA A 94 -8.36 -7.13 5.73
N LEU A 95 -8.16 -5.96 6.34
CA LEU A 95 -6.90 -5.53 6.96
C LEU A 95 -6.68 -6.11 8.36
N ASP A 96 -7.76 -6.35 9.12
CA ASP A 96 -7.73 -6.78 10.52
C ASP A 96 -6.71 -7.90 10.81
N PRO A 97 -6.67 -9.00 10.04
CA PRO A 97 -5.69 -10.06 10.28
C PRO A 97 -4.22 -9.68 10.05
N ALA A 98 -3.95 -8.58 9.35
CA ALA A 98 -2.62 -8.11 9.01
C ALA A 98 -2.16 -6.92 9.87
N MET A 99 -3.08 -6.28 10.60
CA MET A 99 -2.76 -5.16 11.48
C MET A 99 -1.98 -5.64 12.70
N LYS A 100 -0.75 -5.13 12.87
CA LYS A 100 0.00 -5.31 14.12
C LYS A 100 -0.52 -4.36 15.20
N THR A 101 -0.25 -4.69 16.46
CA THR A 101 -0.51 -3.76 17.58
C THR A 101 0.18 -2.43 17.31
N GLY A 102 -0.60 -1.35 17.31
CA GLY A 102 -0.10 0.00 17.04
C GLY A 102 -0.06 0.40 15.56
N ALA A 103 -0.54 -0.44 14.63
CA ALA A 103 -0.77 -0.02 13.25
C ALA A 103 -1.78 1.14 13.15
N ARG A 104 -1.73 1.88 12.04
CA ARG A 104 -2.67 2.96 11.71
C ARG A 104 -3.23 2.77 10.31
N CYS A 105 -4.44 3.27 10.09
CA CYS A 105 -5.15 3.29 8.82
C CYS A 105 -5.87 4.63 8.67
#